data_AF-E6MTS2-F1
#
_entry.id   AF-E6MTS2-F1
#
_cell.length_a   1.000
_cell.length_b   1.000
_cell.length_c   1.000
_cell.angle_alpha   90.00
_cell.angle_beta   90.00
_cell.angle_gamma   90.00
#
_symmetry.space_group_name_H-M   'P 1'
#
loop_
_entity.id
_entity.type
_entity.pdbx_description
1 polymer ?
#
loop_
_entity_poly.entity_id
_entity_poly.type
_entity_poly.pdbx_seq_one_letter_code
_entity_poly.pdbx_strand_id
1 'polypeptide(L)'
;MAIKYIIIIITFILLVFLISSGNNSAKREHKRKLYIGKLIQLLETVYILHNTAKLETFKSRLNFLIKLLPELLPATDKNYTEYANQAKLEYKGRYPDRHLSQRQIEAIGNPKSITKNSLMICYVDFFKRYCLDVESQILKLKTKTAKQKRINQVADTAKIIVAALLENNGDGFANSVSQTESLFYDKHGMPVDTNHITIEITKKE
;
A
#
# COMPACT_ATOMS: atom_id res chain seq x y z
N MET A 1 -21.60 66.20 -0.07
CA MET A 1 -21.47 65.10 0.92
C MET A 1 -21.60 63.71 0.29
N ALA A 2 -22.57 63.45 -0.59
CA ALA A 2 -22.81 62.13 -1.21
C ALA A 2 -21.58 61.45 -1.86
N ILE A 3 -20.74 62.20 -2.59
CA ILE A 3 -19.55 61.63 -3.27
C ILE A 3 -18.55 61.03 -2.28
N LYS A 4 -18.37 61.63 -1.10
CA LYS A 4 -17.46 61.10 -0.06
C LYS A 4 -17.95 59.75 0.48
N TYR A 5 -19.26 59.59 0.66
CA TYR A 5 -19.85 58.32 1.10
C TYR A 5 -19.73 57.23 0.04
N ILE A 6 -19.92 57.56 -1.25
CA ILE A 6 -19.75 56.60 -2.35
C ILE A 6 -18.31 56.09 -2.41
N ILE A 7 -17.31 56.96 -2.26
CA ILE A 7 -15.90 56.56 -2.25
C ILE A 7 -15.60 55.63 -1.07
N ILE A 8 -16.11 55.93 0.14
CA ILE A 8 -15.93 55.08 1.33
C ILE A 8 -16.57 53.69 1.14
N ILE A 9 -17.74 53.62 0.51
CA ILE A 9 -18.41 52.34 0.24
C ILE A 9 -17.60 51.51 -0.77
N ILE A 10 -17.10 52.13 -1.84
CA ILE A 10 -16.28 51.44 -2.85
C ILE A 10 -14.98 50.91 -2.24
N THR A 11 -14.29 51.72 -1.43
CA THR A 11 -13.04 51.28 -0.78
C THR A 11 -13.32 50.16 0.23
N PHE A 12 -14.42 50.20 0.96
CA PHE A 12 -14.82 49.11 1.85
C PHE A 12 -15.14 47.82 1.09
N ILE A 13 -15.88 47.88 -0.02
CA ILE A 13 -16.17 46.72 -0.88
C ILE A 13 -14.88 46.11 -1.44
N LEU A 14 -13.96 46.95 -1.93
CA LEU A 14 -12.65 46.49 -2.43
C LEU A 14 -11.82 45.84 -1.33
N LEU A 15 -11.81 46.40 -0.12
CA LEU A 15 -11.12 45.83 1.04
C LEU A 15 -11.68 44.45 1.39
N VAL A 16 -13.01 44.32 1.49
CA VAL A 16 -13.68 43.04 1.77
C VAL A 16 -13.41 42.02 0.66
N PHE A 17 -13.42 42.44 -0.60
CA PHE A 17 -13.09 41.58 -1.73
C PHE A 17 -11.65 41.07 -1.68
N LEU A 18 -10.67 41.94 -1.38
CA LEU A 18 -9.26 41.57 -1.24
C LEU A 18 -9.03 40.59 -0.09
N ILE A 19 -9.64 40.85 1.08
CA ILE A 19 -9.56 39.95 2.25
C ILE A 19 -10.17 38.58 1.92
N SER A 20 -11.34 38.56 1.28
CA SER A 20 -12.01 37.33 0.86
C SER A 20 -11.19 36.54 -0.18
N SER A 21 -10.65 37.23 -1.18
CA SER A 21 -9.78 36.63 -2.21
C SER A 21 -8.50 36.03 -1.62
N GLY A 22 -7.84 36.75 -0.70
CA GLY A 22 -6.66 36.26 0.00
C GLY A 22 -6.94 35.00 0.82
N ASN A 23 -8.04 35.00 1.59
CA ASN A 23 -8.44 33.83 2.39
C ASN A 23 -8.74 32.60 1.51
N ASN A 24 -9.37 32.82 0.35
CA ASN A 24 -9.65 31.76 -0.62
C ASN A 24 -8.38 31.23 -1.32
N SER A 25 -7.37 32.07 -1.53
CA SER A 25 -6.06 31.62 -2.03
C SER A 25 -5.35 30.73 -1.00
N ALA A 26 -5.26 31.17 0.25
CA ALA A 26 -4.62 30.41 1.33
C ALA A 26 -5.28 29.03 1.55
N LYS A 27 -6.62 28.98 1.56
CA LYS A 27 -7.37 27.71 1.67
C LYS A 27 -7.09 26.76 0.51
N ARG A 28 -6.99 27.27 -0.72
CA ARG A 28 -6.64 26.47 -1.91
C ARG A 28 -5.22 25.93 -1.81
N GLU A 29 -4.26 26.76 -1.40
CA GLU A 29 -2.87 26.32 -1.23
C GLU A 29 -2.74 25.24 -0.14
N HIS A 30 -3.42 25.43 1.01
CA HIS A 30 -3.43 24.44 2.07
C HIS A 30 -4.02 23.11 1.59
N LYS A 31 -5.16 23.16 0.90
CA LYS A 31 -5.79 21.97 0.29
C LYS A 31 -4.84 21.27 -0.69
N ARG A 32 -4.17 22.03 -1.56
CA ARG A 32 -3.17 21.49 -2.50
C ARG A 32 -2.05 20.76 -1.77
N LYS A 33 -1.39 21.41 -0.79
CA LYS A 33 -0.30 20.81 -0.01
C LYS A 33 -0.74 19.54 0.71
N LEU A 34 -1.95 19.54 1.28
CA LEU A 34 -2.52 18.38 1.95
C LEU A 34 -2.62 17.17 1.00
N TYR A 35 -3.21 17.34 -0.18
CA TYR A 35 -3.40 16.22 -1.11
C TYR A 35 -2.09 15.75 -1.74
N ILE A 36 -1.17 16.65 -2.07
CA ILE A 36 0.18 16.28 -2.52
C ILE A 36 0.87 15.44 -1.45
N GLY A 37 0.80 15.86 -0.18
CA GLY A 37 1.33 15.10 0.95
C GLY A 37 0.75 13.69 1.04
N LYS A 38 -0.57 13.53 0.90
CA LYS A 38 -1.22 12.21 0.89
C LYS A 38 -0.81 11.33 -0.30
N LEU A 39 -0.64 11.92 -1.49
CA LEU A 39 -0.16 11.18 -2.67
C LEU A 39 1.30 10.73 -2.50
N ILE A 40 2.13 11.53 -1.83
CA ILE A 40 3.50 11.12 -1.48
C ILE A 40 3.48 9.96 -0.47
N GLN A 41 2.63 10.04 0.56
CA GLN A 41 2.44 8.94 1.51
C GLN A 41 1.96 7.65 0.83
N LEU A 42 1.11 7.75 -0.19
CA LEU A 42 0.72 6.60 -1.01
C LEU A 42 1.94 5.98 -1.70
N LEU A 43 2.77 6.79 -2.38
CA LEU A 43 3.99 6.31 -3.04
C LEU A 43 4.96 5.64 -2.07
N GLU A 44 5.18 6.23 -0.89
CA GLU A 44 6.02 5.68 0.17
C GLU A 44 5.47 4.35 0.70
N THR A 45 4.17 4.28 0.92
CA THR A 45 3.50 3.08 1.44
C THR A 45 3.58 1.93 0.45
N VAL A 46 3.28 2.19 -0.83
CA VAL A 46 3.40 1.21 -1.90
C VAL A 46 4.84 0.73 -2.06
N TYR A 47 5.82 1.64 -1.96
CA TYR A 47 7.24 1.26 -1.95
C TYR A 47 7.56 0.29 -0.82
N ILE A 48 7.17 0.61 0.42
CA ILE A 48 7.51 -0.22 1.58
C ILE A 48 6.82 -1.60 1.49
N LEU A 49 5.54 -1.65 1.09
CA LEU A 49 4.81 -2.91 0.93
C LEU A 49 5.50 -3.88 -0.05
N HIS A 50 6.11 -3.35 -1.10
CA HIS A 50 6.80 -4.17 -2.11
C HIS A 50 8.23 -4.54 -1.79
N ASN A 51 8.85 -3.90 -0.78
CA ASN A 51 10.26 -4.11 -0.45
C ASN A 51 10.51 -4.69 0.94
N THR A 52 9.51 -4.70 1.83
CA THR A 52 9.66 -5.27 3.17
C THR A 52 9.52 -6.79 3.16
N ALA A 53 10.38 -7.45 3.94
CA ALA A 53 10.22 -8.84 4.39
C ALA A 53 9.83 -8.92 5.88
N LYS A 54 9.59 -7.79 6.55
CA LYS A 54 9.16 -7.77 7.97
C LYS A 54 7.64 -7.75 8.07
N LEU A 55 7.05 -8.78 8.67
CA LEU A 55 5.61 -8.97 8.79
C LEU A 55 4.90 -7.79 9.46
N GLU A 56 5.41 -7.31 10.58
CA GLU A 56 4.80 -6.19 11.31
C GLU A 56 4.82 -4.88 10.51
N THR A 57 5.93 -4.62 9.80
CA THR A 57 6.02 -3.47 8.89
C THR A 57 5.03 -3.61 7.74
N PHE A 58 4.89 -4.80 7.17
CA PHE A 58 3.92 -5.08 6.12
C PHE A 58 2.49 -4.83 6.59
N LYS A 59 2.07 -5.44 7.71
CA LYS A 59 0.73 -5.27 8.29
C LYS A 59 0.43 -3.79 8.60
N SER A 60 1.37 -3.11 9.24
CA SER A 60 1.23 -1.69 9.58
C SER A 60 1.02 -0.82 8.34
N ARG A 61 1.82 -1.03 7.29
CA ARG A 61 1.71 -0.26 6.04
C ARG A 61 0.47 -0.61 5.24
N LEU A 62 0.02 -1.87 5.27
CA LEU A 62 -1.21 -2.27 4.61
C LEU A 62 -2.42 -1.62 5.28
N ASN A 63 -2.48 -1.64 6.61
CA ASN A 63 -3.52 -0.98 7.38
C ASN A 63 -3.52 0.54 7.15
N PHE A 64 -2.34 1.15 7.06
CA PHE A 64 -2.22 2.56 6.71
C PHE A 64 -2.75 2.84 5.29
N LEU A 65 -2.40 2.01 4.31
CA LEU A 65 -2.91 2.14 2.94
C LEU A 65 -4.43 2.10 2.88
N ILE A 66 -5.04 1.12 3.55
CA ILE A 66 -6.51 0.96 3.60
C ILE A 66 -7.19 2.22 4.16
N LYS A 67 -6.59 2.86 5.17
CA LYS A 67 -7.09 4.11 5.76
C LYS A 67 -6.84 5.32 4.86
N LEU A 68 -5.72 5.35 4.13
CA LEU A 68 -5.34 6.46 3.26
C LEU A 68 -6.21 6.53 2.00
N LEU A 69 -6.54 5.39 1.38
CA LEU A 69 -7.29 5.34 0.12
C LEU A 69 -8.59 6.17 0.10
N PRO A 70 -9.50 6.09 1.09
CA PRO A 70 -10.72 6.90 1.10
C PRO A 70 -10.45 8.40 1.28
N GLU A 71 -9.27 8.79 1.76
CA GLU A 71 -8.90 10.20 1.98
C GLU A 71 -8.30 10.88 0.74
N LEU A 72 -8.00 10.11 -0.31
CA LEU A 72 -7.43 10.63 -1.55
C LEU A 72 -8.51 11.27 -2.42
N LEU A 73 -8.11 12.28 -3.21
CA LEU A 73 -8.98 12.80 -4.27
C LEU A 73 -9.21 11.70 -5.31
N PRO A 74 -10.41 11.62 -5.90
CA PRO A 74 -10.64 10.76 -7.04
C PRO A 74 -9.80 11.24 -8.24
N ALA A 75 -9.34 10.31 -9.07
CA ALA A 75 -8.60 10.63 -10.29
C ALA A 75 -9.39 11.50 -11.29
N THR A 76 -10.72 11.55 -11.14
CA THR A 76 -11.62 12.40 -11.92
C THR A 76 -11.66 13.86 -11.43
N ASP A 77 -11.04 14.20 -10.30
CA ASP A 77 -10.93 15.60 -9.86
C ASP A 77 -10.06 16.38 -10.84
N LYS A 78 -10.52 17.57 -11.26
CA LYS A 78 -9.83 18.42 -12.24
C LYS A 78 -8.39 18.77 -11.86
N ASN A 79 -8.06 18.80 -10.57
CA ASN A 79 -6.71 19.13 -10.09
C ASN A 79 -5.86 17.89 -9.83
N TYR A 80 -6.42 16.69 -9.96
CA TYR A 80 -5.76 15.45 -9.58
C TYR A 80 -4.43 15.26 -10.32
N THR A 81 -4.45 15.40 -11.65
CA THR A 81 -3.27 15.24 -12.50
C THR A 81 -2.14 16.19 -12.10
N GLU A 82 -2.47 17.45 -11.79
CA GLU A 82 -1.49 18.43 -11.31
C GLU A 82 -0.87 17.98 -9.98
N TYR A 83 -1.71 17.61 -9.01
CA TYR A 83 -1.25 17.20 -7.68
C TYR A 83 -0.44 15.90 -7.72
N ALA A 84 -0.84 14.94 -8.56
CA ALA A 84 -0.12 13.70 -8.78
C ALA A 84 1.26 13.94 -9.40
N ASN A 85 1.37 14.85 -10.37
CA ASN A 85 2.65 15.19 -10.97
C ASN A 85 3.57 15.92 -9.99
N GLN A 86 3.05 16.87 -9.21
CA GLN A 86 3.81 17.54 -8.16
C GLN A 86 4.27 16.54 -7.08
N ALA A 87 3.41 15.61 -6.66
CA ALA A 87 3.78 14.55 -5.72
C ALA A 87 4.90 13.65 -6.25
N LYS A 88 4.89 13.27 -7.54
CA LYS A 88 5.98 12.50 -8.17
C LYS A 88 7.31 13.27 -8.15
N LEU A 89 7.27 14.56 -8.48
CA LEU A 89 8.46 15.43 -8.47
C LEU A 89 9.04 15.57 -7.05
N GLU A 90 8.19 15.85 -6.06
CA GLU A 90 8.60 15.95 -4.66
C GLU A 90 9.15 14.61 -4.15
N TYR A 91 8.50 13.49 -4.49
CA TYR A 91 8.98 12.16 -4.10
C TYR A 91 10.38 11.89 -4.65
N LYS A 92 10.63 12.20 -5.93
CA LYS A 92 11.95 12.09 -6.55
C LYS A 92 12.97 13.01 -5.90
N GLY A 93 12.57 14.22 -5.48
CA GLY A 93 13.43 15.13 -4.73
C GLY A 93 13.83 14.60 -3.35
N ARG A 94 12.91 13.93 -2.64
CA ARG A 94 13.17 13.32 -1.32
C ARG A 94 14.00 12.04 -1.41
N TYR A 95 13.82 11.27 -2.49
CA TYR A 95 14.45 9.97 -2.69
C TYR A 95 15.12 9.90 -4.08
N PRO A 96 16.24 10.60 -4.29
CA PRO A 96 16.85 10.74 -5.62
C PRO A 96 17.28 9.41 -6.23
N ASP A 97 17.71 8.44 -5.40
CA ASP A 97 18.17 7.12 -5.84
C ASP A 97 17.03 6.12 -6.09
N ARG A 98 15.76 6.53 -5.89
CA ARG A 98 14.61 5.65 -6.04
C ARG A 98 13.82 6.00 -7.29
N HIS A 99 13.82 5.08 -8.25
CA HIS A 99 12.88 5.12 -9.36
C HIS A 99 11.48 4.68 -8.90
N LEU A 100 10.45 5.35 -9.41
CA LEU A 100 9.08 4.90 -9.20
C LEU A 100 8.87 3.56 -9.89
N SER A 101 8.47 2.56 -9.11
CA SER A 101 8.06 1.26 -9.64
C SER A 101 6.75 1.38 -10.42
N GLN A 102 6.51 0.43 -11.33
CA GLN A 102 5.26 0.35 -12.10
C GLN A 102 4.02 0.38 -11.19
N ARG A 103 4.05 -0.34 -10.06
CA ARG A 103 2.94 -0.35 -9.09
C ARG A 103 2.71 0.99 -8.41
N GLN A 104 3.77 1.76 -8.15
CA GLN A 104 3.64 3.13 -7.63
C GLN A 104 3.03 4.06 -8.69
N ILE A 105 3.42 3.90 -9.96
CA ILE A 105 2.88 4.67 -11.09
C ILE A 105 1.39 4.37 -11.27
N GLU A 106 0.98 3.11 -11.21
CA GLU A 106 -0.42 2.69 -11.28
C GLU A 106 -1.22 3.20 -10.08
N ALA A 107 -0.70 3.03 -8.86
CA ALA A 107 -1.35 3.47 -7.64
C ALA A 107 -1.62 4.99 -7.63
N ILE A 108 -0.65 5.81 -8.04
CA ILE A 108 -0.83 7.27 -8.11
C ILE A 108 -1.59 7.72 -9.37
N GLY A 109 -1.67 6.89 -10.40
CA GLY A 109 -2.46 7.19 -11.60
C GLY A 109 -3.96 7.03 -11.35
N ASN A 110 -4.33 5.97 -10.63
CA ASN A 110 -5.72 5.70 -10.28
C ASN A 110 -5.82 4.97 -8.92
N PRO A 111 -5.83 5.69 -7.78
CA PRO A 111 -5.87 5.04 -6.47
C PRO A 111 -7.10 4.15 -6.26
N LYS A 112 -8.20 4.44 -6.96
CA LYS A 112 -9.43 3.62 -6.92
C LYS A 112 -9.27 2.25 -7.58
N SER A 113 -8.24 2.04 -8.41
CA SER A 113 -7.93 0.71 -8.95
C SER A 113 -7.31 -0.22 -7.92
N ILE A 114 -6.95 0.26 -6.72
CA ILE A 114 -6.50 -0.58 -5.62
C ILE A 114 -7.73 -1.26 -5.03
N THR A 115 -7.98 -2.47 -5.49
CA THR A 115 -9.12 -3.30 -5.09
C THR A 115 -8.73 -4.26 -3.97
N LYS A 116 -9.72 -4.97 -3.42
CA LYS A 116 -9.49 -6.10 -2.51
C LYS A 116 -8.52 -7.13 -3.11
N ASN A 117 -8.67 -7.45 -4.39
CA ASN A 117 -7.77 -8.39 -5.10
C ASN A 117 -6.35 -7.83 -5.17
N SER A 118 -6.17 -6.53 -5.41
CA SER A 118 -4.87 -5.87 -5.37
C SER A 118 -4.20 -6.02 -4.00
N LEU A 119 -4.97 -5.91 -2.91
CA LEU A 119 -4.47 -6.10 -1.54
C LEU A 119 -4.10 -7.56 -1.26
N MET A 120 -4.84 -8.53 -1.80
CA MET A 120 -4.47 -9.97 -1.68
C MET A 120 -3.15 -10.27 -2.39
N ILE A 121 -2.93 -9.70 -3.58
CA ILE A 121 -1.66 -9.85 -4.30
C ILE A 121 -0.50 -9.33 -3.44
N CYS A 122 -0.69 -8.22 -2.71
CA CYS A 122 0.32 -7.72 -1.78
C CYS A 122 0.69 -8.74 -0.68
N TYR A 123 -0.27 -9.51 -0.15
CA TYR A 123 -0.01 -10.58 0.82
C TYR A 123 0.84 -11.70 0.23
N VAL A 124 0.48 -12.17 -0.96
CA VAL A 124 1.20 -13.24 -1.67
C VAL A 124 2.64 -12.81 -1.97
N ASP A 125 2.80 -11.61 -2.52
CA ASP A 125 4.10 -11.05 -2.84
C ASP A 125 4.97 -10.83 -1.60
N PHE A 126 4.37 -10.37 -0.51
CA PHE A 126 5.05 -10.25 0.77
C PHE A 126 5.53 -11.61 1.26
N PHE A 127 4.67 -12.63 1.23
CA PHE A 127 5.02 -13.96 1.71
C PHE A 127 6.16 -14.57 0.89
N LYS A 128 6.14 -14.39 -0.44
CA LYS A 128 7.26 -14.78 -1.31
C LYS A 128 8.58 -14.12 -0.87
N ARG A 129 8.58 -12.80 -0.64
CA ARG A 129 9.78 -12.09 -0.15
C ARG A 129 10.22 -12.56 1.23
N TYR A 130 9.27 -12.78 2.13
CA TYR A 130 9.53 -13.31 3.46
C TYR A 130 10.23 -14.68 3.40
N CYS A 131 9.72 -15.60 2.57
CA CYS A 131 10.33 -16.92 2.39
C CYS A 131 11.77 -16.81 1.88
N LEU A 132 12.04 -15.97 0.88
CA LEU A 132 13.40 -15.74 0.35
C LEU A 132 14.35 -15.16 1.42
N ASP A 133 13.86 -14.21 2.23
CA ASP A 133 14.65 -13.64 3.32
C ASP A 133 15.00 -14.71 4.37
N VAL A 134 14.01 -15.51 4.79
CA VAL A 134 14.23 -16.58 5.78
C VAL A 134 15.11 -17.70 5.22
N GLU A 135 14.98 -18.07 3.95
CA GLU A 135 15.87 -19.01 3.28
C GLU A 135 17.33 -18.53 3.34
N SER A 136 17.57 -17.25 3.02
CA SER A 136 18.90 -16.66 3.11
C SER A 136 19.47 -16.70 4.55
N GLN A 137 18.60 -16.59 5.56
CA GLN A 137 19.00 -16.73 6.97
C GLN A 137 19.30 -18.19 7.32
N ILE A 138 18.50 -19.15 6.85
CA ILE A 138 18.69 -20.59 7.07
C ILE A 138 20.04 -21.05 6.54
N LEU A 139 20.42 -20.60 5.34
CA LEU A 139 21.70 -20.94 4.71
C LEU A 139 22.91 -20.48 5.56
N LYS A 140 22.76 -19.40 6.33
CA LYS A 140 23.81 -18.85 7.21
C LYS A 140 23.89 -19.56 8.58
N LEU A 141 22.90 -20.38 8.95
CA LEU A 141 22.86 -21.06 10.24
C LEU A 141 23.66 -22.35 10.23
N LYS A 142 24.40 -22.60 11.32
CA LYS A 142 25.25 -23.80 11.46
C LYS A 142 24.49 -25.02 12.01
N THR A 143 23.53 -24.82 12.90
CA THR A 143 22.88 -25.91 13.64
C THR A 143 21.53 -26.28 13.07
N LYS A 144 21.21 -27.58 13.07
CA LYS A 144 19.91 -28.10 12.61
C LYS A 144 18.75 -27.50 13.42
N THR A 145 18.90 -27.36 14.74
CA THR A 145 17.87 -26.78 15.62
C THR A 145 17.54 -25.33 15.26
N ALA A 146 18.55 -24.50 14.97
CA ALA A 146 18.30 -23.11 14.58
C ALA A 146 17.62 -23.03 13.20
N LYS A 147 18.01 -23.88 12.25
CA LYS A 147 17.33 -23.99 10.95
C LYS A 147 15.86 -24.40 11.11
N GLN A 148 15.59 -25.41 11.92
CA GLN A 148 14.22 -25.86 12.20
C GLN A 148 13.37 -24.76 12.82
N LYS A 149 13.94 -23.97 13.75
CA LYS A 149 13.24 -22.80 14.32
C LYS A 149 12.83 -21.79 13.25
N ARG A 150 13.66 -21.55 12.23
CA ARG A 150 13.32 -20.66 11.10
C ARG A 150 12.25 -21.26 10.18
N ILE A 151 12.31 -22.56 9.92
CA ILE A 151 11.27 -23.26 9.15
C ILE A 151 9.91 -23.15 9.85
N ASN A 152 9.88 -23.36 11.17
CA ASN A 152 8.64 -23.20 11.95
C ASN A 152 8.11 -21.76 11.88
N GLN A 153 8.98 -20.74 11.87
CA GLN A 153 8.55 -19.34 11.68
C GLN A 153 7.90 -19.09 10.32
N VAL A 154 8.35 -19.78 9.26
CA VAL A 154 7.71 -19.74 7.95
C VAL A 154 6.31 -20.35 8.01
N ALA A 155 6.16 -21.52 8.65
CA ALA A 155 4.87 -22.17 8.82
C ALA A 155 3.88 -21.28 9.62
N ASP A 156 4.34 -20.68 10.72
CA ASP A 156 3.52 -19.77 11.53
C ASP A 156 3.10 -18.53 10.73
N THR A 157 4.02 -17.97 9.95
CA THR A 157 3.72 -16.82 9.09
C THR A 157 2.75 -17.22 7.96
N ALA A 158 2.90 -18.41 7.37
CA ALA A 158 2.00 -18.92 6.34
C ALA A 158 0.55 -18.96 6.83
N LYS A 159 0.33 -19.47 8.05
CA LYS A 159 -1.01 -19.50 8.68
C LYS A 159 -1.62 -18.11 8.79
N ILE A 160 -0.84 -17.11 9.18
CA ILE A 160 -1.30 -15.71 9.27
C ILE A 160 -1.70 -15.18 7.88
N ILE A 161 -0.89 -15.44 6.86
CA ILE A 161 -1.16 -14.98 5.49
C ILE A 161 -2.40 -15.67 4.92
N VAL A 162 -2.51 -16.97 5.11
CA VAL A 162 -3.68 -17.77 4.74
C VAL A 162 -4.94 -17.25 5.40
N ALA A 163 -4.94 -17.06 6.72
CA ALA A 163 -6.09 -16.52 7.44
C ALA A 163 -6.52 -15.15 6.87
N ALA A 164 -5.56 -14.26 6.62
CA ALA A 164 -5.84 -12.96 6.01
C ALA A 164 -6.42 -13.08 4.59
N LEU A 165 -5.96 -14.03 3.78
CA LEU A 165 -6.51 -14.27 2.44
C LEU A 165 -7.92 -14.86 2.49
N LEU A 166 -8.21 -15.73 3.47
CA LEU A 166 -9.52 -16.34 3.68
C LEU A 166 -10.57 -15.32 4.15
N GLU A 167 -10.25 -14.53 5.16
CA GLU A 167 -11.10 -13.43 5.64
C GLU A 167 -11.45 -12.45 4.50
N ASN A 168 -10.53 -12.28 3.55
CA ASN A 168 -10.72 -11.40 2.43
C ASN A 168 -11.38 -12.06 1.20
N ASN A 169 -11.54 -13.37 1.10
CA ASN A 169 -12.11 -13.98 -0.12
C ASN A 169 -13.58 -14.36 -0.02
N GLY A 170 -14.16 -14.52 1.17
CA GLY A 170 -15.36 -15.37 1.26
C GLY A 170 -15.04 -16.79 0.74
N ASP A 171 -16.04 -17.68 0.74
CA ASP A 171 -15.90 -19.15 0.71
C ASP A 171 -15.06 -19.78 -0.44
N GLY A 172 -14.63 -19.01 -1.45
CA GLY A 172 -13.89 -19.49 -2.62
C GLY A 172 -12.42 -19.90 -2.37
N PHE A 173 -11.75 -19.36 -1.35
CA PHE A 173 -10.31 -19.63 -1.10
C PHE A 173 -10.05 -20.69 -0.01
N ALA A 174 -11.06 -20.99 0.83
CA ALA A 174 -10.97 -22.01 1.88
C ALA A 174 -10.72 -23.41 1.33
N ASN A 175 -11.28 -23.70 0.15
CA ASN A 175 -11.13 -25.00 -0.49
C ASN A 175 -9.73 -25.25 -1.08
N SER A 176 -8.98 -24.20 -1.45
CA SER A 176 -7.58 -24.33 -1.93
C SER A 176 -6.54 -24.40 -0.81
N VAL A 177 -6.88 -23.89 0.38
CA VAL A 177 -5.99 -23.87 1.55
C VAL A 177 -5.94 -25.24 2.25
N SER A 178 -7.09 -25.92 2.37
CA SER A 178 -7.16 -27.30 2.87
C SER A 178 -6.23 -28.26 2.10
N GLN A 179 -6.03 -28.02 0.80
CA GLN A 179 -5.10 -28.76 -0.05
C GLN A 179 -3.62 -28.35 0.14
N THR A 180 -3.34 -27.15 0.63
CA THR A 180 -1.95 -26.68 0.86
C THR A 180 -1.40 -27.05 2.23
N GLU A 181 -2.23 -27.20 3.27
CA GLU A 181 -1.75 -27.78 4.53
C GLU A 181 -1.34 -29.26 4.36
N SER A 182 -2.05 -30.02 3.52
CA SER A 182 -1.65 -31.40 3.16
C SER A 182 -0.39 -31.52 2.31
N LEU A 183 0.08 -30.41 1.72
CA LEU A 183 1.36 -30.37 0.98
C LEU A 183 2.57 -30.25 1.91
N PHE A 184 2.37 -29.71 3.11
CA PHE A 184 3.44 -29.53 4.09
C PHE A 184 3.38 -30.54 5.22
N TYR A 185 2.23 -31.16 5.47
CA TYR A 185 2.04 -32.14 6.54
C TYR A 185 1.30 -33.39 6.03
N ASP A 186 1.78 -34.57 6.40
CA ASP A 186 1.10 -35.82 6.07
C ASP A 186 -0.18 -36.02 6.90
N LYS A 187 -0.92 -37.10 6.63
CA LYS A 187 -2.15 -37.47 7.34
C LYS A 187 -1.99 -37.70 8.86
N HIS A 188 -0.75 -37.71 9.36
CA HIS A 188 -0.40 -37.84 10.76
C HIS A 188 0.10 -36.51 11.38
N GLY A 189 0.10 -35.42 10.60
CA GLY A 189 0.54 -34.09 11.05
C GLY A 189 2.06 -33.90 11.04
N MET A 190 2.81 -34.76 10.33
CA MET A 190 4.26 -34.70 10.26
C MET A 190 4.72 -33.95 9.00
N PRO A 191 5.74 -33.07 9.08
CA PRO A 191 6.18 -32.30 7.93
C PRO A 191 6.72 -33.18 6.79
N VAL A 192 6.24 -32.98 5.56
CA VAL A 192 6.63 -33.74 4.36
C VAL A 192 8.01 -33.27 3.86
N ASP A 193 8.89 -34.21 3.47
CA ASP A 193 10.19 -33.90 2.85
C ASP A 193 9.98 -33.18 1.51
N THR A 194 10.43 -31.92 1.42
CA THR A 194 10.00 -30.94 0.40
C THR A 194 10.84 -30.96 -0.88
N ASN A 195 11.74 -31.93 -1.06
CA ASN A 195 12.61 -31.99 -2.23
C ASN A 195 11.88 -32.23 -3.57
N HIS A 196 10.58 -32.54 -3.58
CA HIS A 196 9.80 -32.84 -4.79
C HIS A 196 8.37 -32.25 -4.81
N ILE A 197 8.14 -31.05 -4.26
CA ILE A 197 6.81 -30.41 -4.40
C ILE A 197 6.69 -29.73 -5.78
N THR A 198 6.02 -30.40 -6.71
CA THR A 198 5.58 -29.82 -7.99
C THR A 198 4.20 -29.20 -7.80
N ILE A 199 4.09 -27.87 -7.94
CA ILE A 199 2.80 -27.17 -7.85
C ILE A 199 2.11 -27.23 -9.22
N GLU A 200 1.15 -28.14 -9.39
CA GLU A 200 0.23 -28.11 -10.54
C GLU A 200 -0.88 -27.07 -10.28
N ILE A 201 -0.78 -25.93 -10.97
CA ILE A 201 -1.85 -24.93 -10.98
C ILE A 201 -2.91 -25.41 -11.98
N THR A 202 -4.01 -25.97 -11.48
CA THR A 202 -5.17 -26.28 -12.32
C THR A 202 -5.87 -24.98 -12.69
N LYS A 203 -5.82 -24.63 -13.99
CA LYS A 203 -6.67 -23.61 -14.59
C LYS A 203 -8.10 -24.16 -14.63
N LYS A 204 -9.05 -23.51 -13.97
CA LYS A 204 -10.47 -23.77 -14.21
C LYS A 204 -10.97 -22.80 -15.28
N GLU A 205 -11.48 -23.38 -16.37
CA GLU A 205 -12.15 -22.71 -17.48
C GLU A 205 -13.42 -21.98 -17.05
#